data_AF-A0A1U7PYU1-F1
#
_entry.id   AF-A0A1U7PYU1-F1
#
_cell.length_a   1.000
_cell.length_b   1.000
_cell.length_c   1.000
_cell.angle_alpha   90.00
_cell.angle_beta   90.00
_cell.angle_gamma   90.00
#
_symmetry.space_group_name_H-M   'P 1'
#
loop_
_entity.id
_entity.type
_entity.pdbx_description
1 polymer ?
#
loop_
_entity_poly.entity_id
_entity_poly.type
_entity_poly.pdbx_seq_one_letter_code
_entity_poly.pdbx_strand_id
1 'polypeptide(L)' 'MSTITLHNESENQLKLIEALLKELKIKFDVSKDGELSEWQKQELQEGINQANRGEFFTDEEAEKILDKCFK' A
#
# COMPACT_ATOMS: atom_id res chain seq x y z
N MET A 1 3.47 5.59 -19.44
CA MET A 1 4.39 6.12 -18.44
C MET A 1 4.35 5.17 -17.26
N SER A 2 5.51 4.77 -16.73
CA SER A 2 5.58 3.85 -15.59
C SER A 2 5.64 4.65 -14.29
N THR A 3 4.68 4.45 -13.40
CA THR A 3 4.63 5.11 -12.09
C THR A 3 5.04 4.11 -11.02
N ILE A 4 5.91 4.54 -10.11
CA ILE A 4 6.31 3.75 -8.94
C ILE A 4 5.65 4.37 -7.72
N THR A 5 4.82 3.61 -7.01
CA THR A 5 4.22 4.02 -5.74
C THR A 5 5.05 3.47 -4.60
N LEU A 6 5.49 4.35 -3.70
CA LEU A 6 6.30 4.00 -2.53
C LEU A 6 5.46 4.22 -1.28
N HIS A 7 5.15 3.13 -0.57
CA HIS A 7 4.53 3.20 0.76
C HIS A 7 5.66 3.23 1.79
N ASN A 8 5.83 4.37 2.46
CA ASN A 8 6.91 4.55 3.42
C ASN A 8 6.39 5.24 4.70
N GLU A 9 6.68 4.65 5.85
CA GLU A 9 6.30 5.17 7.17
C GLU A 9 7.37 6.10 7.76
N SER A 10 8.57 6.15 7.16
CA SER A 10 9.72 6.93 7.61
C SER A 10 10.06 8.07 6.66
N GLU A 11 9.91 9.31 7.14
CA GLU A 11 10.32 10.50 6.39
C GLU A 11 11.80 10.48 5.97
N ASN A 12 12.66 9.82 6.75
CA ASN A 12 14.09 9.73 6.45
C ASN A 12 14.37 8.85 5.23
N GLN A 13 13.58 7.80 5.03
CA GLN A 13 13.72 6.92 3.87
C GLN A 13 13.24 7.62 2.59
N LEU A 14 12.16 8.41 2.67
CA LEU A 14 11.70 9.24 1.55
C LEU A 14 12.77 10.25 1.11
N LYS A 15 13.42 10.95 2.06
CA LYS A 15 14.51 11.88 1.77
C LYS A 15 15.70 11.20 1.09
N LEU A 16 16.03 9.97 1.49
CA LEU A 16 17.11 9.19 0.87
C LEU A 16 16.79 8.84 -0.59
N ILE A 17 15.54 8.45 -0.86
CA ILE A 17 15.09 8.11 -2.21
C ILE A 17 15.08 9.35 -3.11
N GLU A 18 14.58 10.48 -2.62
CA GLU A 18 14.63 11.75 -3.35
C GLU A 18 16.07 12.15 -3.72
N ALA A 19 17.01 11.99 -2.79
CA ALA A 19 18.42 12.27 -3.03
C ALA A 19 19.01 11.35 -4.11
N LEU A 20 18.71 10.05 -4.05
CA LEU A 20 19.16 9.08 -5.04
C LEU A 20 18.60 9.40 -6.45
N LEU A 21 17.32 9.73 -6.56
CA LEU A 21 16.68 10.05 -7.84
C LEU A 21 17.27 11.33 -8.47
N LYS A 22 17.62 12.32 -7.63
CA LYS A 22 18.32 13.55 -8.08
C LYS A 22 19.71 13.25 -8.62
N GLU A 23 20.51 12.44 -7.92
CA GLU A 23 21.84 12.02 -8.38
C GLU A 23 21.78 11.28 -9.71
N LEU A 24 20.77 10.42 -9.89
CA LEU A 24 20.53 9.69 -11.14
C LEU A 24 19.93 10.56 -12.25
N LYS A 25 19.68 11.86 -12.01
CA LYS A 25 19.07 12.82 -12.95
C LYS A 25 17.72 12.35 -13.49
N ILE A 26 16.99 11.55 -12.71
CA ILE A 26 15.65 11.10 -13.06
C ILE A 26 14.69 12.24 -12.75
N LYS A 27 13.86 12.62 -13.72
CA LYS A 27 12.77 13.57 -13.48
C LYS A 27 11.65 12.84 -12.77
N PHE A 28 11.29 13.30 -11.58
CA PHE A 28 10.19 12.76 -10.78
C PHE A 28 9.33 13.90 -10.24
N ASP A 29 8.09 13.57 -9.93
CA ASP A 29 7.15 14.43 -9.23
C ASP A 29 6.75 13.72 -7.93
N VAL A 30 6.66 14.46 -6.82
CA VAL A 30 6.27 13.91 -5.53
C VAL A 30 4.87 14.43 -5.23
N SER A 31 3.87 13.62 -5.56
CA SER A 31 2.51 13.83 -5.06
C SER A 31 2.40 13.19 -3.67
N LYS A 32 1.95 13.99 -2.70
CA LYS A 32 1.52 13.53 -1.39
C LYS A 32 0.00 13.40 -1.31
N ASP A 33 -0.69 13.37 -2.46
CA ASP A 33 -2.15 13.35 -2.47
C ASP A 33 -2.61 12.06 -1.80
N GLY A 34 -3.04 12.23 -0.54
CA GLY A 34 -3.60 11.18 0.32
C GLY A 34 -5.00 10.76 -0.10
N GLU A 35 -5.33 10.95 -1.37
CA GLU A 35 -6.55 10.38 -1.93
C GLU A 35 -6.27 8.93 -2.26
N LEU A 36 -6.96 8.06 -1.52
CA LEU A 36 -7.03 6.64 -1.86
C LEU A 36 -7.45 6.51 -3.32
N SER A 37 -6.70 5.71 -4.08
CA SER A 37 -7.15 5.29 -5.40
C SER A 37 -8.46 4.50 -5.29
N GLU A 38 -9.23 4.44 -6.38
CA GLU A 38 -10.55 3.78 -6.36
C GLU A 38 -10.48 2.31 -5.92
N TRP A 39 -9.42 1.58 -6.30
CA TRP A 39 -9.24 0.20 -5.84
C TRP A 39 -8.96 0.11 -4.34
N GLN A 40 -8.20 1.06 -3.77
CA GLN A 40 -7.95 1.11 -2.31
C GLN A 40 -9.22 1.45 -1.53
N LYS A 41 -10.06 2.36 -2.07
CA LYS A 41 -11.37 2.65 -1.48
C LYS A 41 -12.28 1.43 -1.51
N GLN A 42 -12.26 0.66 -2.60
CA GLN A 42 -13.04 -0.57 -2.72
C GLN A 42 -12.60 -1.65 -1.71
N GLU A 43 -11.31 -1.90 -1.57
CA GLU A 43 -10.77 -2.85 -0.58
C GLU A 43 -11.15 -2.46 0.86
N LEU A 44 -11.04 -1.18 1.20
CA LEU A 44 -11.45 -0.67 2.51
C LEU A 44 -12.97 -0.83 2.74
N GLN A 45 -13.77 -0.50 1.73
CA GLN A 45 -15.22 -0.64 1.82
C GLN A 45 -15.63 -2.12 1.97
N GLU A 46 -14.95 -3.04 1.30
CA GLU A 46 -15.19 -4.47 1.39
C GLU A 46 -14.84 -4.99 2.80
N GLY A 47 -13.70 -4.59 3.36
CA GLY A 47 -13.34 -4.91 4.74
C GLY A 47 -14.35 -4.38 5.77
N ILE A 48 -14.85 -3.16 5.59
CA ILE A 48 -15.93 -2.59 6.43
C ILE A 48 -17.21 -3.41 6.29
N ASN A 49 -17.56 -3.84 5.08
CA ASN A 49 -18.76 -4.65 4.84
C ASN A 49 -18.65 -6.03 5.49
N GLN A 50 -17.49 -6.70 5.38
CA GLN A 50 -17.22 -8.00 6.02
C GLN A 50 -17.32 -7.89 7.54
N ALA A 51 -16.68 -6.87 8.13
CA ALA A 51 -16.76 -6.61 9.57
C ALA A 51 -18.22 -6.37 10.04
N ASN A 52 -19.00 -5.60 9.29
CA ASN A 52 -20.42 -5.36 9.59
C ASN A 52 -21.30 -6.62 9.48
N ARG A 53 -20.90 -7.59 8.64
CA ARG A 53 -21.55 -8.90 8.53
C ARG A 53 -21.11 -9.90 9.61
N GLY A 54 -20.12 -9.54 10.42
CA GLY A 54 -19.50 -10.46 11.38
C GLY A 54 -18.57 -11.47 10.74
N GLU A 55 -18.18 -11.26 9.48
CA GLU A 55 -17.20 -12.07 8.75
C GLU A 55 -15.79 -11.62 9.17
N PHE A 56 -15.39 -12.03 10.37
CA PHE A 56 -14.04 -11.86 10.86
C PHE A 56 -13.26 -13.16 10.65
N PHE A 57 -12.05 -13.04 10.13
CA PHE A 57 -11.12 -14.15 10.14
C PHE A 57 -10.51 -14.26 11.53
N THR A 58 -10.52 -15.47 12.08
CA THR A 58 -9.67 -15.82 13.22
C THR A 58 -8.20 -15.79 12.78
N ASP A 59 -7.28 -15.63 13.74
CA ASP A 59 -5.83 -15.64 13.45
C ASP A 59 -5.41 -16.89 12.66
N GLU A 60 -6.01 -18.06 12.95
CA GLU A 60 -5.79 -19.32 12.26
C GLU A 60 -6.30 -19.33 10.80
N GLU A 61 -7.38 -18.62 10.51
CA GLU A 61 -7.93 -18.51 9.15
C GLU A 61 -7.10 -17.54 8.31
N ALA A 62 -6.63 -16.44 8.91
CA ALA A 62 -5.71 -15.51 8.27
C ALA A 62 -4.38 -16.21 7.90
N GLU A 63 -3.82 -17.01 8.81
CA GLU A 63 -2.58 -17.77 8.58
C GLU A 63 -2.72 -18.75 7.41
N LYS A 64 -3.83 -19.49 7.31
CA LYS A 64 -4.10 -20.40 6.18
C LYS A 64 -4.24 -19.68 4.83
N ILE A 65 -4.76 -18.46 4.82
CA ILE A 65 -4.89 -17.66 3.59
C ILE A 65 -3.50 -17.17 3.17
N LEU A 66 -2.71 -16.68 4.11
CA LEU A 66 -1.34 -16.20 3.85
C LEU A 66 -0.45 -17.33 3.33
N ASP A 67 -0.52 -18.52 3.92
CA ASP A 67 0.22 -19.71 3.49
C ASP A 67 -0.06 -20.12 2.03
N LYS A 68 -1.27 -19.84 1.51
CA LYS A 68 -1.62 -20.11 0.12
C LYS A 68 -1.08 -19.06 -0.85
N CYS A 69 -0.87 -17.83 -0.40
CA CYS A 69 -0.31 -16.75 -1.22
C CYS A 69 1.21 -16.88 -1.41
N PHE A 70 1.90 -17.60 -0.51
CA PHE A 70 3.35 -17.82 -0.55
C PHE A 70 3.77 -19.22 -1.04
N LYS A 71 2.85 -20.00 -1.63
CA LYS A 71 3.12 -21.26 -2.35
C LYS A 71 3.07 -21.05 -3.86
#